data_AF-A0A0C3LD04-F1
#
_entry.id   AF-A0A0C3LD04-F1
#
_cell.length_a   1.000
_cell.length_b   1.000
_cell.length_c   1.000
_cell.angle_alpha   90.00
_cell.angle_beta   90.00
_cell.angle_gamma   90.00
#
_symmetry.space_group_name_H-M   'P 1'
#
loop_
_entity.id
_entity.type
_entity.pdbx_description
1 polymer ?
#
loop_
_entity_poly.entity_id
_entity_poly.type
_entity_poly.pdbx_seq_one_letter_code
_entity_poly.pdbx_strand_id
1 'polypeptide(L)'
;MCLDLVRDWDEFGGFLAQFPNTKSLKLLFTSCLTKRRLSRYLDNITACLHVLSLLRKLEIRVANQGPKAGALLKFKQECPSLEQFVDHEERGWVYIPSSDDGGGGFDARLEYQLVRRILRHDDDLPPPEWICSA
;
A
#
# COMPACT_ATOMS: atom_id res chain seq x y z
N MET A 1 -1.92 -9.87 -4.50
CA MET A 1 -1.29 -11.14 -4.05
C MET A 1 -1.53 -11.30 -2.55
N CYS A 2 -1.97 -12.49 -2.10
CA CYS A 2 -2.12 -12.81 -0.67
C CYS A 2 -0.81 -13.41 -0.16
N LEU A 3 -0.18 -12.81 0.84
CA LEU A 3 1.20 -13.12 1.24
C LEU A 3 1.34 -13.96 2.52
N ASP A 4 0.30 -14.70 2.91
CA ASP A 4 0.25 -15.37 4.22
C ASP A 4 1.40 -16.36 4.50
N LEU A 5 2.17 -16.76 3.49
CA LEU A 5 3.23 -17.77 3.60
C LEU A 5 4.42 -17.55 2.65
N VAL A 6 4.83 -16.31 2.34
CA VAL A 6 6.13 -16.11 1.65
C VAL A 6 7.26 -16.58 2.57
N ARG A 7 7.80 -17.77 2.28
CA ARG A 7 8.93 -18.38 2.98
C ARG A 7 10.24 -18.14 2.23
N ASP A 8 10.14 -18.02 0.91
CA ASP A 8 11.25 -17.73 0.01
C ASP A 8 11.08 -16.31 -0.55
N TRP A 9 11.96 -15.41 -0.13
CA TRP A 9 11.94 -14.01 -0.52
C TRP A 9 12.69 -13.77 -1.84
N ASP A 10 13.57 -14.68 -2.24
CA ASP A 10 14.26 -14.62 -3.52
C ASP A 10 13.26 -14.94 -4.65
N GLU A 11 12.40 -15.95 -4.43
CA GLU A 11 11.29 -16.25 -5.35
C GLU A 11 10.33 -15.07 -5.48
N PHE A 12 9.97 -14.41 -4.36
CA PHE A 12 9.12 -13.23 -4.39
C PHE A 12 9.77 -12.06 -5.16
N GLY A 13 11.06 -11.79 -4.94
CA GLY A 13 11.81 -10.79 -5.71
C GLY A 13 11.86 -11.13 -7.19
N GLY A 14 12.12 -12.39 -7.54
CA GLY A 14 12.10 -12.88 -8.91
C GLY A 14 10.72 -12.75 -9.57
N PHE A 15 9.64 -12.97 -8.83
CA PHE A 15 8.28 -12.72 -9.30
C PHE A 15 8.04 -11.23 -9.58
N LEU A 16 8.43 -10.33 -8.67
CA LEU A 16 8.28 -8.88 -8.89
C LEU A 16 9.09 -8.40 -10.10
N ALA A 17 10.29 -8.95 -10.30
CA ALA A 17 11.16 -8.60 -11.42
C ALA A 17 10.55 -8.93 -12.80
N GLN A 18 9.57 -9.84 -12.88
CA GLN A 18 8.83 -10.11 -14.12
C GLN A 18 7.88 -8.97 -14.51
N PHE A 19 7.60 -8.04 -13.59
CA PHE A 19 6.72 -6.90 -13.81
C PHE A 19 7.43 -5.55 -13.57
N PRO A 20 8.52 -5.25 -14.30
CA PRO A 20 9.37 -4.07 -14.04
C PRO A 20 8.62 -2.74 -14.24
N ASN A 21 7.53 -2.74 -15.03
CA ASN A 21 6.72 -1.57 -15.31
C ASN A 21 5.61 -1.32 -14.27
N THR A 22 5.62 -2.04 -13.14
CA THR A 22 4.59 -1.90 -12.10
C THR A 22 4.63 -0.51 -11.47
N LYS A 23 3.55 0.26 -11.64
CA LYS A 23 3.40 1.59 -11.01
C LYS A 23 2.70 1.56 -9.65
N SER A 24 1.89 0.52 -9.40
CA SER A 24 1.13 0.36 -8.16
C SER A 24 1.19 -1.10 -7.72
N LEU A 25 1.62 -1.33 -6.49
CA LEU A 25 1.70 -2.66 -5.87
C LEU A 25 0.81 -2.71 -4.64
N LYS A 26 -0.04 -3.74 -4.58
CA LYS A 26 -0.92 -4.00 -3.44
C LYS A 26 -0.66 -5.37 -2.85
N LEU A 27 -0.26 -5.37 -1.59
CA LEU A 27 0.07 -6.55 -0.81
C LEU A 27 -0.97 -6.72 0.30
N LEU A 28 -1.59 -7.90 0.33
CA LEU A 28 -2.64 -8.24 1.28
C LEU A 28 -2.15 -9.39 2.16
N PHE A 29 -2.15 -9.16 3.46
CA PHE A 29 -1.91 -10.16 4.48
C PHE A 29 -3.23 -10.45 5.18
N THR A 30 -3.78 -11.62 4.88
CA THR A 30 -5.06 -12.10 5.42
C THR A 30 -4.90 -12.69 6.82
N SER A 31 -3.68 -13.10 7.18
CA SER A 31 -3.34 -13.63 8.49
C SER A 31 -2.94 -12.55 9.50
N CYS A 32 -3.27 -12.81 10.77
CA CYS A 32 -2.81 -12.01 11.90
C CYS A 32 -1.32 -12.23 12.11
N LEU A 33 -0.49 -11.20 11.85
CA LEU A 33 0.94 -11.25 12.10
C LEU A 33 1.29 -10.76 13.50
N THR A 34 2.18 -11.47 14.20
CA THR A 34 2.82 -10.93 15.41
C THR A 34 3.69 -9.72 15.02
N LYS A 35 3.90 -8.76 15.94
CA LYS A 35 4.75 -7.57 15.70
C LYS A 35 6.12 -7.93 15.10
N ARG A 36 6.75 -8.98 15.64
CA ARG A 36 8.06 -9.48 15.17
C ARG A 36 8.01 -10.01 13.74
N ARG A 37 6.94 -10.75 13.38
CA ARG A 37 6.74 -11.23 12.01
C ARG A 37 6.49 -10.07 11.07
N LEU A 38 5.58 -9.15 11.43
CA LEU A 38 5.29 -7.99 10.61
C LEU A 38 6.55 -7.18 10.28
N SER A 39 7.39 -6.87 11.27
CA SER A 39 8.66 -6.16 11.03
C SER A 39 9.54 -6.89 10.01
N ARG A 40 9.74 -8.20 10.18
CA ARG A 40 10.54 -9.00 9.26
C ARG A 40 9.98 -9.00 7.84
N TYR A 41 8.65 -9.11 7.71
CA TYR A 41 7.99 -9.05 6.40
C TYR A 41 8.17 -7.69 5.75
N LEU A 42 8.04 -6.60 6.50
CA LEU A 42 8.25 -5.26 5.97
C LEU A 42 9.70 -5.05 5.54
N ASP A 43 10.68 -5.48 6.33
CA ASP A 43 12.11 -5.40 5.95
C ASP A 43 12.39 -6.18 4.67
N ASN A 44 11.84 -7.40 4.52
CA ASN A 44 12.04 -8.19 3.30
C ASN A 44 11.29 -7.63 2.08
N ILE A 45 10.07 -7.13 2.25
CA ILE A 45 9.37 -6.40 1.18
C ILE A 45 10.23 -5.24 0.72
N THR A 46 10.75 -4.45 1.67
CA THR A 46 11.62 -3.29 1.39
C THR A 46 12.80 -3.71 0.53
N ALA A 47 13.49 -4.78 0.92
CA ALA A 47 14.62 -5.33 0.18
C ALA A 47 14.24 -5.78 -1.24
N CYS A 48 13.00 -6.17 -1.51
CA CYS A 48 12.55 -6.55 -2.85
C CYS A 48 12.05 -5.36 -3.69
N LEU A 49 11.74 -4.20 -3.10
CA LEU A 49 11.16 -3.07 -3.85
C LEU A 49 12.11 -2.45 -4.87
N HIS A 50 13.43 -2.61 -4.69
CA HIS A 50 14.44 -2.05 -5.61
C HIS A 50 14.28 -2.54 -7.05
N VAL A 51 13.70 -3.73 -7.26
CA VAL A 51 13.45 -4.29 -8.62
C VAL A 51 12.32 -3.57 -9.35
N LEU A 52 11.51 -2.77 -8.64
CA LEU A 52 10.35 -2.04 -9.16
C LEU A 52 10.67 -0.53 -9.27
N SER A 53 11.57 -0.17 -10.17
CA SER A 53 12.07 1.21 -10.34
C SER A 53 11.02 2.24 -10.80
N LEU A 54 9.85 1.79 -11.24
CA LEU A 54 8.73 2.64 -11.66
C LEU A 54 7.57 2.64 -10.66
N LEU A 55 7.73 1.99 -9.52
CA LEU A 55 6.70 1.91 -8.50
C LEU A 55 6.50 3.29 -7.87
N ARG A 56 5.26 3.78 -7.95
CA ARG A 56 4.84 5.07 -7.38
C ARG A 56 3.92 4.92 -6.20
N LYS A 57 3.14 3.85 -6.15
CA LYS A 57 2.18 3.58 -5.07
C LYS A 57 2.38 2.19 -4.48
N LEU A 58 2.54 2.13 -3.16
CA LEU A 58 2.62 0.88 -2.39
C LEU A 58 1.47 0.82 -1.38
N GLU A 59 0.73 -0.27 -1.39
CA GLU A 59 -0.36 -0.52 -0.45
C GLU A 59 -0.08 -1.83 0.30
N ILE A 60 0.04 -1.76 1.62
CA ILE A 60 0.24 -2.94 2.47
C ILE A 60 -0.89 -2.99 3.49
N ARG A 61 -1.75 -4.00 3.36
CA ARG A 61 -2.82 -4.27 4.33
C ARG A 61 -2.51 -5.50 5.14
N VAL A 62 -2.57 -5.36 6.45
CA VAL A 62 -2.40 -6.46 7.41
C VAL A 62 -3.58 -6.38 8.37
N ALA A 63 -4.20 -7.52 8.65
CA ALA A 63 -5.50 -7.61 9.30
C ALA A 63 -5.66 -6.76 10.58
N ASN A 64 -4.59 -6.56 11.37
CA ASN A 64 -4.70 -5.93 12.69
C ASN A 64 -3.62 -4.88 13.04
N GLN A 65 -2.63 -4.62 12.17
CA GLN A 65 -1.46 -3.77 12.51
C GLN A 65 -0.87 -3.08 11.28
N GLY A 66 -0.43 -1.83 11.41
CA GLY A 66 0.23 -1.07 10.34
C GLY A 66 1.75 -0.96 10.49
N PRO A 67 2.47 -0.56 9.42
CA PRO A 67 3.88 -0.21 9.54
C PRO A 67 4.08 1.04 10.41
N LYS A 68 5.20 1.09 11.12
CA LYS A 68 5.63 2.28 11.85
C LYS A 68 6.17 3.33 10.87
N ALA A 69 6.15 4.62 11.25
CA ALA A 69 6.69 5.71 10.43
C ALA A 69 8.13 5.45 9.93
N GLY A 70 9.00 4.87 10.77
CA GLY A 70 10.37 4.50 10.36
C GLY A 70 10.44 3.46 9.23
N ALA A 71 9.43 2.61 9.06
CA ALA A 71 9.36 1.68 7.93
C ALA A 71 8.96 2.37 6.62
N LEU A 72 8.18 3.47 6.70
CA LEU A 72 7.81 4.27 5.53
C LEU A 72 9.04 4.86 4.84
N LEU A 73 9.93 5.45 5.63
CA LEU A 73 11.15 6.06 5.10
C LEU A 73 12.07 5.02 4.45
N LYS A 74 12.17 3.81 5.01
CA LYS A 74 12.93 2.71 4.40
C LYS A 74 12.38 2.34 3.01
N PHE A 75 11.05 2.29 2.83
CA PHE A 75 10.46 2.01 1.51
C PHE A 75 10.87 3.06 0.48
N LYS A 76 10.89 4.34 0.86
CA LYS A 76 11.33 5.43 -0.03
C LYS A 76 12.82 5.38 -0.34
N GLN A 77 13.65 4.96 0.62
CA GLN A 77 15.09 4.79 0.42
C GLN A 77 15.39 3.68 -0.60
N GLU A 78 14.75 2.52 -0.47
CA GLU A 78 14.94 1.38 -1.39
C GLU A 78 14.19 1.54 -2.73
N CYS A 79 13.15 2.37 -2.75
CA CYS A 79 12.37 2.67 -3.94
C CYS A 79 12.21 4.20 -4.10
N PRO A 80 13.21 4.89 -4.66
CA PRO A 80 13.19 6.36 -4.79
C PRO A 80 12.03 6.89 -5.64
N SER A 81 11.48 6.09 -6.55
CA SER A 81 10.30 6.44 -7.36
C SER A 81 8.99 6.44 -6.56
N LEU A 82 8.98 5.91 -5.33
CA LEU A 82 7.77 5.78 -4.54
C LEU A 82 7.24 7.16 -4.11
N GLU A 83 6.02 7.48 -4.52
CA GLU A 83 5.37 8.76 -4.25
C GLU A 83 4.38 8.62 -3.08
N GLN A 84 3.72 7.47 -2.98
CA GLN A 84 2.63 7.24 -2.03
C GLN A 84 2.68 5.88 -1.36
N PHE A 85 2.27 5.84 -0.10
CA PHE A 85 2.05 4.63 0.67
C PHE A 85 0.65 4.61 1.29
N VAL A 86 -0.05 3.47 1.23
CA VAL A 86 -1.36 3.27 1.87
C VAL A 86 -1.27 2.17 2.91
N ASP A 87 -1.63 2.50 4.15
CA ASP A 87 -1.59 1.57 5.27
C ASP A 87 -2.89 0.79 5.48
N HIS A 88 -2.90 -0.07 6.49
CA HIS A 88 -4.05 -0.92 6.83
C HIS A 88 -5.30 -0.16 7.32
N GLU A 89 -5.14 1.06 7.85
CA GLU A 89 -6.25 1.95 8.25
C GLU A 89 -6.75 2.78 7.05
N GLU A 90 -6.31 2.39 5.84
CA GLU A 90 -6.53 3.07 4.58
C GLU A 90 -6.05 4.53 4.60
N ARG A 91 -5.02 4.83 5.41
CA ARG A 91 -4.41 6.15 5.46
C ARG A 91 -3.35 6.30 4.36
N GLY A 92 -3.47 7.37 3.59
CA GLY A 92 -2.54 7.76 2.53
C GLY A 92 -1.41 8.64 3.06
N TRP A 93 -0.21 8.13 2.89
CA TRP A 93 1.05 8.81 3.19
C TRP A 93 1.70 9.23 1.88
N VAL A 94 2.21 10.47 1.81
CA VAL A 94 2.95 11.00 0.66
C VAL A 94 4.36 11.33 1.08
N TYR A 95 5.33 10.96 0.23
CA TYR A 95 6.72 11.30 0.44
C TYR A 95 7.00 12.68 -0.15
N ILE A 96 7.46 13.61 0.69
CA ILE A 96 7.86 14.95 0.30
C ILE A 96 9.37 15.11 0.52
N PRO A 97 10.07 15.90 -0.31
CA PRO A 97 11.45 16.26 -0.03
C PRO A 97 11.53 16.94 1.34
N SER A 98 12.52 16.57 2.15
CA SER A 98 12.77 17.24 3.43
C SER A 98 13.40 18.61 3.16
N SER A 99 12.96 19.62 3.91
CA SER A 99 13.40 21.01 3.74
C SER A 99 14.70 21.33 4.50
N ASP A 100 15.22 20.40 5.31
CA ASP A 100 16.36 20.70 6.18
C ASP A 100 17.69 20.71 5.40
N ASP A 101 18.37 21.85 5.53
CA ASP A 101 19.61 22.23 4.87
C ASP A 101 20.78 21.27 5.23
N GLY A 102 21.10 20.33 4.33
CA GLY A 102 22.40 19.65 4.37
C GLY A 102 22.49 18.26 3.76
N GLY A 103 21.38 17.60 3.43
CA GLY A 103 21.41 16.29 2.77
C GLY A 103 20.02 15.89 2.30
N GLY A 104 19.88 15.55 1.02
CA GLY A 104 18.62 15.28 0.33
C GLY A 104 17.80 14.13 0.94
N GLY A 105 17.13 14.40 2.06
CA GLY A 105 16.25 13.48 2.76
C GLY A 105 14.80 13.59 2.26
N PHE A 106 13.97 12.64 2.69
CA PHE A 106 12.54 12.64 2.45
C PHE A 106 11.79 12.52 3.77
N ASP A 107 10.67 13.20 3.86
CA ASP A 107 9.70 13.07 4.95
C ASP A 107 8.44 12.36 4.44
N ALA A 108 7.79 11.59 5.31
CA ALA A 108 6.50 10.97 5.02
C ALA A 108 5.39 11.76 5.73
N ARG A 109 4.52 12.41 4.96
CA ARG A 109 3.39 13.18 5.48
C ARG A 109 2.10 12.40 5.31
N LEU A 110 1.31 12.33 6.38
CA LEU A 110 -0.06 11.82 6.29
C LEU A 110 -0.94 12.87 5.58
N GLU A 111 -1.51 12.52 4.45
CA GLU A 111 -2.29 13.45 3.62
C GLU A 111 -3.80 13.17 3.67
N TYR A 112 -4.21 11.91 3.68
CA TYR A 112 -5.63 11.56 3.62
C TYR A 112 -5.96 10.24 4.33
N GLN A 113 -7.25 10.05 4.63
CA GLN A 113 -7.83 8.75 4.95
C GLN A 113 -8.78 8.38 3.81
N LEU A 114 -8.58 7.22 3.18
CA LEU A 114 -9.48 6.72 2.15
C LEU A 114 -10.81 6.39 2.82
N VAL A 115 -11.81 7.24 2.60
CA VAL A 115 -13.18 6.90 2.96
C VAL A 115 -13.68 5.92 1.90
N ARG A 116 -13.92 4.67 2.30
CA ARG A 116 -14.68 3.72 1.48
C ARG A 116 -16.09 4.27 1.26
N ARG A 117 -16.30 5.00 0.17
CA ARG A 117 -17.63 5.09 -0.42
C ARG A 117 -17.95 3.72 -1.00
N ILE A 118 -18.64 2.90 -0.22
CA ILE A 118 -19.41 1.81 -0.79
C ILE A 118 -20.50 2.50 -1.60
N LEU A 119 -20.28 2.67 -2.90
CA LEU A 119 -21.38 2.89 -3.82
C LEU A 119 -22.17 1.59 -3.81
N ARG A 120 -23.18 1.50 -2.95
CA ARG A 120 -24.18 0.45 -3.03
C ARG A 120 -24.92 0.71 -4.34
N HIS A 121 -24.71 -0.16 -5.31
CA HIS A 121 -25.35 -0.05 -6.62
C HIS A 121 -26.85 -0.46 -6.58
N ASP A 122 -27.42 -0.66 -5.39
CA ASP A 122 -28.79 -1.14 -5.21
C ASP A 122 -29.78 -0.07 -4.72
N ASP A 123 -29.35 1.18 -4.49
CA ASP A 123 -30.23 2.26 -3.99
C ASP A 123 -30.71 3.24 -5.10
N ASP A 124 -30.34 3.02 -6.37
CA ASP A 124 -30.77 3.82 -7.53
C ASP A 124 -31.93 3.20 -8.33
N LEU A 125 -32.65 2.25 -7.75
CA LEU A 125 -33.96 1.86 -8.29
C LEU A 125 -35.02 2.78 -7.66
N PRO A 126 -35.66 3.69 -8.43
CA PRO A 126 -36.79 4.42 -7.91
C PRO A 126 -37.88 3.42 -7.49
N PRO A 127 -38.62 3.69 -6.40
CA PRO A 127 -39.67 2.79 -5.94
C PRO A 127 -40.73 2.59 -7.04
N PRO A 128 -41.31 1.39 -7.19
CA PRO A 128 -42.27 1.11 -8.25
C PRO A 128 -43.65 1.65 -7.84
N GLU A 129 -43.89 2.94 -8.05
CA GLU A 129 -45.15 3.62 -7.78
C GLU A 129 -45.26 4.79 -8.77
N TRP A 130 -46.14 4.86 -9.78
CA TRP A 130 -47.54 4.43 -9.86
C TRP A 130 -47.96 3.97 -11.26
N ILE A 131 -48.91 3.04 -11.26
CA ILE A 131 -49.95 2.89 -12.27
C ILE A 131 -50.75 4.20 -12.32
N CYS A 132 -50.88 4.81 -13.50
CA CYS A 132 -52.13 5.39 -13.95
C CYS A 132 -52.21 5.22 -15.47
N SER A 133 -53.13 4.35 -15.85
CA SER A 133 -53.63 4.11 -17.20
C SER A 133 -54.32 5.34 -17.79
N ALA A 134 -54.46 5.29 -19.12
CA ALA A 134 -55.33 6.06 -20.03
C ALA A 134 -54.77 7.39 -20.57
#